data_AF-A0A962NC65-F1
#
_entry.id   AF-A0A962NC65-F1
#
_cell.length_a   1.000
_cell.length_b   1.000
_cell.length_c   1.000
_cell.angle_alpha   90.00
_cell.angle_beta   90.00
_cell.angle_gamma   90.00
#
_symmetry.space_group_name_H-M   'P 1'
#
loop_
_entity.id
_entity.type
_entity.pdbx_description
1 polymer ?
#
loop_
_entity_poly.entity_id
_entity_poly.type
_entity_poly.pdbx_seq_one_letter_code
_entity_poly.pdbx_strand_id
1 'polypeptide(L)'
;VLGMLRQLAPKIRLRAESDAAAMQAWLTEQGVDEPLEPWDWAYRARQMRQSRSALNETELRAYFELERVVSDGVFGMARALYGIEFVRRQDLPVWHPDVRAYEVHEADGTLLGLYYLDPFARVGKSGGAWMDSFVDQSTLLAQQAVVVNVLNIARPADGQPVLLNFDEVTTLFHEFGHAAHGLFSRV
;
A
#
# COMPACT_ATOMS: atom_id res chain seq x y z
N VAL A 1 -9.12 24.64 1.62
CA VAL A 1 -8.35 23.74 2.53
C VAL A 1 -8.63 24.01 4.02
N LEU A 2 -8.28 25.17 4.59
CA LEU A 2 -8.44 25.41 6.05
C LEU A 2 -9.89 25.28 6.57
N GLY A 3 -10.89 25.65 5.76
CA GLY A 3 -12.30 25.48 6.13
C GLY A 3 -12.68 24.02 6.35
N MET A 4 -12.26 23.12 5.44
CA MET A 4 -12.47 21.67 5.57
C MET A 4 -11.80 21.12 6.83
N LEU A 5 -10.53 21.47 7.05
CA LEU A 5 -9.78 20.97 8.22
C LEU A 5 -10.41 21.43 9.54
N ARG A 6 -10.87 22.68 9.63
CA ARG A 6 -11.57 23.20 10.82
C ARG A 6 -12.90 22.52 11.09
N GLN A 7 -13.59 22.02 10.05
CA GLN A 7 -14.83 21.25 10.22
C GLN A 7 -14.56 19.82 10.70
N LEU A 8 -13.45 19.21 10.28
CA LEU A 8 -13.10 17.83 10.64
C LEU A 8 -12.42 17.74 12.00
N ALA A 9 -11.51 18.68 12.31
CA ALA A 9 -10.69 18.68 13.53
C ALA A 9 -11.46 18.43 14.83
N PRO A 10 -12.59 19.10 15.14
CA PRO A 10 -13.30 18.86 16.39
C PRO A 10 -13.88 17.43 16.46
N LYS A 11 -14.36 16.88 15.34
CA LYS A 11 -14.92 15.53 15.30
C LYS A 11 -13.83 14.46 15.47
N ILE A 12 -12.68 14.66 14.83
CA ILE A 12 -11.52 13.77 14.96
C ILE A 12 -10.99 13.80 16.38
N ARG A 13 -10.87 15.00 16.97
CA ARG A 13 -10.42 15.18 18.36
C ARG A 13 -11.34 14.45 19.34
N LEU A 14 -12.66 14.63 19.23
CA LEU A 14 -13.62 13.96 20.10
C LEU A 14 -13.49 12.43 20.01
N ARG A 15 -13.27 11.89 18.81
CA ARG A 15 -13.04 10.45 18.64
C ARG A 15 -11.72 10.00 19.26
N ALA A 16 -10.63 10.72 19.03
CA ALA A 16 -9.32 10.40 19.58
C ALA A 16 -9.31 10.44 21.12
N GLU A 17 -9.95 11.44 21.73
CA GLU A 17 -10.12 11.54 23.19
C GLU A 17 -10.94 10.35 23.74
N SER A 18 -12.00 9.94 23.05
CA SER A 18 -12.80 8.76 23.40
C SER A 18 -12.00 7.45 23.31
N ASP A 19 -11.24 7.28 22.22
CA ASP A 19 -10.41 6.09 22.02
C ASP A 19 -9.29 6.02 23.08
N ALA A 20 -8.68 7.16 23.44
CA ALA A 20 -7.68 7.25 24.50
C ALA A 20 -8.26 6.88 25.87
N ALA A 21 -9.43 7.42 26.22
CA ALA A 21 -10.11 7.11 27.47
C ALA A 21 -10.51 5.63 27.55
N ALA A 22 -11.01 5.06 26.45
CA ALA A 22 -11.35 3.64 26.38
C ALA A 22 -10.11 2.73 26.55
N MET A 23 -8.97 3.14 26.00
CA MET A 23 -7.71 2.40 26.13
C MET A 23 -7.15 2.50 27.56
N GLN A 24 -7.20 3.68 28.18
CA GLN A 24 -6.82 3.85 29.59
C GLN A 24 -7.69 3.01 30.52
N ALA A 25 -9.02 3.02 30.33
CA ALA A 25 -9.92 2.18 31.13
C ALA A 25 -9.62 0.69 30.98
N TRP A 26 -9.37 0.24 29.74
CA TRP A 26 -8.96 -1.14 29.48
C TRP A 26 -7.63 -1.50 30.15
N LEU A 27 -6.64 -0.60 30.18
CA LEU A 27 -5.38 -0.81 30.91
C LEU A 27 -5.60 -0.99 32.41
N THR A 28 -6.42 -0.13 33.02
CA THR A 28 -6.76 -0.22 34.45
C THR A 28 -7.48 -1.54 34.77
N GLU A 29 -8.37 -2.03 33.88
CA GLU A 29 -9.00 -3.35 34.03
C GLU A 29 -7.97 -4.51 34.00
N GLN A 30 -6.84 -4.34 33.32
CA GLN A 30 -5.72 -5.29 33.30
C GLN A 30 -4.74 -5.11 34.47
N GLY A 31 -5.01 -4.18 35.40
CA GLY A 31 -4.13 -3.88 36.54
C GLY A 31 -2.90 -3.04 36.18
N VAL A 32 -2.94 -2.31 35.06
CA VAL A 32 -1.91 -1.34 34.66
C VAL A 32 -2.39 0.05 35.06
N ASP A 33 -1.72 0.65 36.05
CA ASP A 33 -2.12 1.94 36.65
C ASP A 33 -1.37 3.14 36.05
N GLU A 34 -0.40 2.91 35.18
CA GLU A 34 0.33 3.97 34.49
C GLU A 34 -0.55 4.70 33.45
N PRO A 35 -0.33 6.02 33.27
CA PRO A 35 -1.01 6.78 32.22
C PRO A 35 -0.56 6.30 30.83
N LEU A 36 -1.50 6.27 29.89
CA LEU A 36 -1.24 5.97 28.49
C LEU A 36 -0.38 7.07 27.86
N GLU A 37 0.82 6.71 27.42
CA GLU A 37 1.73 7.63 26.74
C GLU A 37 1.72 7.42 25.21
N PRO A 38 2.19 8.40 24.40
CA PRO A 38 2.12 8.31 22.94
C PRO A 38 2.79 7.07 22.33
N TRP A 39 3.87 6.59 22.94
CA TRP A 39 4.59 5.39 22.47
C TRP A 39 3.84 4.08 22.79
N ASP A 40 2.91 4.10 23.74
CA ASP A 40 2.12 2.92 24.11
C ASP A 40 0.99 2.65 23.12
N TRP A 41 0.50 3.69 22.44
CA TRP A 41 -0.75 3.65 21.66
C TRP A 41 -0.82 2.46 20.71
N ALA A 42 0.17 2.30 19.83
CA ALA A 42 0.13 1.25 18.81
C ALA A 42 0.15 -0.17 19.42
N TYR A 43 0.95 -0.35 20.48
CA TYR A 43 1.08 -1.63 21.16
C TYR A 43 -0.20 -1.98 21.93
N ARG A 44 -0.72 -1.04 22.73
CA ARG A 44 -1.92 -1.24 23.55
C ARG A 44 -3.19 -1.34 22.70
N ALA A 45 -3.30 -0.55 21.63
CA ALA A 45 -4.41 -0.67 20.68
C ALA A 45 -4.47 -2.06 20.04
N ARG A 46 -3.32 -2.66 19.72
CA ARG A 46 -3.26 -4.03 19.18
C ARG A 46 -3.74 -5.05 20.21
N GLN A 47 -3.26 -4.98 21.45
CA GLN A 47 -3.70 -5.87 22.53
C GLN A 47 -5.20 -5.75 22.79
N MET A 48 -5.71 -4.51 22.89
CA MET A 48 -7.13 -4.22 23.12
C MET A 48 -8.00 -4.70 21.96
N ARG A 49 -7.55 -4.60 20.70
CA ARG A 49 -8.25 -5.18 19.54
C ARG A 49 -8.28 -6.70 19.59
N GLN A 50 -7.15 -7.34 19.92
CA GLN A 50 -7.07 -8.79 20.06
C GLN A 50 -7.96 -9.32 21.19
N SER A 51 -8.10 -8.60 22.31
CA SER A 51 -9.00 -9.02 23.39
C SER A 51 -10.49 -8.87 23.05
N ARG A 52 -10.82 -7.99 22.07
CA ARG A 52 -12.20 -7.66 21.68
C ARG A 52 -12.63 -8.30 20.36
N SER A 53 -11.71 -8.89 19.61
CA SER A 53 -11.95 -9.44 18.28
C SER A 53 -11.28 -10.80 18.14
N ALA A 54 -11.95 -11.74 17.45
CA ALA A 54 -11.34 -13.01 17.07
C ALA A 54 -10.27 -12.86 15.97
N LEU A 55 -10.03 -11.64 15.46
CA LEU A 55 -9.07 -11.37 14.40
C LEU A 55 -7.68 -11.10 14.97
N ASN A 56 -6.75 -12.01 14.69
CA ASN A 56 -5.34 -11.82 14.98
C ASN A 56 -4.62 -11.25 13.74
N GLU A 57 -4.24 -9.97 13.80
CA GLU A 57 -3.51 -9.28 12.72
C GLU A 57 -2.22 -10.03 12.30
N THR A 58 -1.56 -10.72 13.23
CA THR A 58 -0.35 -11.52 12.94
C THR A 58 -0.67 -12.75 12.09
N GLU A 59 -1.79 -13.43 12.39
CA GLU A 59 -2.25 -14.59 11.62
C GLU A 59 -2.73 -14.17 10.23
N LEU A 60 -3.37 -13.00 10.10
CA LEU A 60 -3.82 -12.48 8.82
C LEU A 60 -2.69 -12.27 7.82
N ARG A 61 -1.46 -11.96 8.29
CA ARG A 61 -0.29 -11.80 7.40
C ARG A 61 -0.01 -13.03 6.55
N ALA A 62 -0.32 -14.24 7.04
CA ALA A 62 -0.12 -15.48 6.31
C ALA A 62 -0.96 -15.55 5.01
N TYR A 63 -2.02 -14.75 4.90
CA TYR A 63 -2.90 -14.68 3.73
C TYR A 63 -2.49 -13.58 2.74
N PHE A 64 -1.56 -12.70 3.11
CA PHE A 64 -1.13 -11.55 2.31
C PHE A 64 0.31 -11.69 1.84
N GLU A 65 0.59 -12.76 1.10
CA GLU A 65 1.89 -12.92 0.42
C GLU A 65 2.01 -11.91 -0.74
N LEU A 66 3.14 -11.20 -0.84
CA LEU A 66 3.34 -10.07 -1.76
C LEU A 66 3.03 -10.42 -3.21
N GLU A 67 3.57 -11.52 -3.74
CA GLU A 67 3.36 -11.89 -5.14
C GLU A 67 1.88 -12.17 -5.40
N ARG A 68 1.19 -12.87 -4.49
CA ARG A 68 -0.26 -13.12 -4.57
C ARG A 68 -1.07 -11.83 -4.46
N VAL A 69 -0.71 -10.91 -3.57
CA VAL A 69 -1.40 -9.62 -3.42
C VAL A 69 -1.26 -8.79 -4.71
N VAL A 70 -0.09 -8.83 -5.36
CA VAL A 70 0.13 -8.15 -6.64
C VAL A 70 -0.64 -8.85 -7.77
N SER A 71 -0.48 -10.16 -7.96
CA SER A 71 -1.04 -10.89 -9.10
C SER A 71 -2.56 -11.09 -9.01
N ASP A 72 -3.04 -11.54 -7.85
CA ASP A 72 -4.43 -11.97 -7.68
C ASP A 72 -5.27 -10.82 -7.09
N GLY A 73 -4.63 -9.95 -6.30
CA GLY A 73 -5.27 -8.78 -5.71
C GLY A 73 -5.28 -7.59 -6.66
N VAL A 74 -4.15 -6.90 -6.80
CA VAL A 74 -4.04 -5.64 -7.55
C VAL A 74 -4.33 -5.86 -9.04
N PHE A 75 -3.62 -6.78 -9.69
CA PHE A 75 -3.83 -7.06 -11.11
C PHE A 75 -5.17 -7.78 -11.36
N GLY A 76 -5.59 -8.66 -10.47
CA GLY A 76 -6.90 -9.30 -10.53
C GLY A 76 -8.05 -8.28 -10.51
N MET A 77 -7.99 -7.31 -9.61
CA MET A 77 -8.93 -6.19 -9.54
C MET A 77 -8.87 -5.33 -10.81
N ALA A 78 -7.67 -4.96 -11.27
CA ALA A 78 -7.49 -4.13 -12.46
C ALA A 78 -8.04 -4.81 -13.73
N ARG A 79 -7.82 -6.12 -13.88
CA ARG A 79 -8.42 -6.93 -14.94
C ARG A 79 -9.95 -6.94 -14.84
N ALA A 80 -10.49 -7.16 -13.65
CA ALA A 80 -11.94 -7.25 -13.45
C ALA A 80 -12.67 -5.92 -13.72
N LEU A 81 -12.05 -4.79 -13.35
CA LEU A 81 -12.65 -3.46 -13.50
C LEU A 81 -12.38 -2.83 -14.87
N TYR A 82 -11.19 -3.02 -15.43
CA TYR A 82 -10.73 -2.29 -16.62
C TYR A 82 -10.39 -3.18 -17.82
N GLY A 83 -10.37 -4.50 -17.66
CA GLY A 83 -10.02 -5.44 -18.72
C GLY A 83 -8.55 -5.44 -19.13
N ILE A 84 -7.67 -4.80 -18.36
CA ILE A 84 -6.24 -4.74 -18.67
C ILE A 84 -5.48 -5.99 -18.20
N GLU A 85 -4.42 -6.34 -18.92
CA GLU A 85 -3.55 -7.47 -18.63
C GLU A 85 -2.11 -7.03 -18.38
N PHE A 86 -1.41 -7.77 -17.52
CA PHE A 86 -0.02 -7.49 -17.12
C PHE A 86 0.89 -8.63 -17.58
N VAL A 87 1.89 -8.30 -18.39
CA VAL A 87 2.89 -9.26 -18.88
C VAL A 87 4.23 -8.94 -18.23
N ARG A 88 4.72 -9.84 -17.36
CA ARG A 88 6.01 -9.64 -16.69
C ARG A 88 7.16 -9.69 -17.70
N ARG A 89 8.04 -8.69 -17.67
CA ARG A 89 9.23 -8.59 -18.52
C ARG A 89 10.49 -8.65 -17.67
N GLN A 90 11.35 -9.61 -17.99
CA GLN A 90 12.64 -9.84 -17.30
C GLN A 90 13.84 -9.36 -18.13
N ASP A 91 13.59 -9.00 -19.39
CA ASP A 91 14.55 -8.50 -20.36
C ASP A 91 14.70 -6.97 -20.35
N LEU A 92 13.76 -6.26 -19.70
CA LEU A 92 13.83 -4.81 -19.56
C LEU A 92 14.88 -4.40 -18.51
N PRO A 93 15.60 -3.28 -18.74
CA PRO A 93 16.57 -2.78 -17.78
C PRO A 93 15.88 -2.29 -16.51
N VAL A 94 16.48 -2.60 -15.36
CA VAL A 94 16.02 -2.15 -14.05
C VAL A 94 17.19 -1.57 -13.24
N TRP A 95 16.91 -0.62 -12.36
CA TRP A 95 17.93 0.01 -11.50
C TRP A 95 18.28 -0.82 -10.26
N HIS A 96 17.45 -1.82 -9.93
CA HIS A 96 17.66 -2.70 -8.79
C HIS A 96 17.10 -4.09 -9.11
N PRO A 97 17.76 -5.19 -8.71
CA PRO A 97 17.33 -6.56 -9.03
C PRO A 97 15.94 -6.96 -8.53
N ASP A 98 15.39 -6.22 -7.55
CA ASP A 98 14.04 -6.48 -7.02
C ASP A 98 12.92 -5.72 -7.71
N VAL A 99 13.26 -4.85 -8.65
CA VAL A 99 12.26 -4.13 -9.43
C VAL A 99 11.62 -5.12 -10.40
N ARG A 100 10.30 -5.15 -10.43
CA ARG A 100 9.51 -5.94 -11.37
C ARG A 100 9.02 -5.01 -12.47
N ALA A 101 9.24 -5.37 -13.72
CA ALA A 101 8.73 -4.65 -14.88
C ALA A 101 7.60 -5.43 -15.55
N TYR A 102 6.58 -4.72 -16.00
CA TYR A 102 5.42 -5.27 -16.69
C TYR A 102 5.06 -4.42 -17.90
N GLU A 103 4.74 -5.06 -19.01
CA GLU A 103 3.90 -4.45 -20.04
C GLU A 103 2.44 -4.52 -19.60
N VAL A 104 1.69 -3.46 -19.87
CA VAL A 104 0.27 -3.37 -19.57
C VAL A 104 -0.48 -3.25 -20.89
N HIS A 105 -1.45 -4.13 -21.12
CA HIS A 105 -2.22 -4.20 -22.36
C HIS A 105 -3.71 -3.98 -22.09
N GLU A 106 -4.40 -3.33 -23.02
CA GLU A 106 -5.86 -3.32 -23.05
C GLU A 106 -6.42 -4.68 -23.49
N ALA A 107 -7.74 -4.88 -23.33
CA ALA A 107 -8.41 -6.14 -23.63
C ALA A 107 -8.29 -6.58 -25.11
N ASP A 108 -8.06 -5.63 -26.02
CA ASP A 108 -7.83 -5.90 -27.45
C ASP A 108 -6.35 -6.21 -27.78
N GLY A 109 -5.47 -6.20 -26.78
CA GLY A 109 -4.03 -6.44 -26.90
C GLY A 109 -3.20 -5.18 -27.14
N THR A 110 -3.83 -4.01 -27.30
CA THR A 110 -3.11 -2.74 -27.49
C THR A 110 -2.23 -2.43 -26.28
N LEU A 111 -0.98 -2.03 -26.52
CA LEU A 111 -0.08 -1.62 -25.45
C LEU A 111 -0.57 -0.30 -24.82
N LEU A 112 -0.88 -0.36 -23.53
CA LEU A 112 -1.27 0.79 -22.73
C LEU A 112 -0.04 1.54 -22.18
N GLY A 113 0.98 0.79 -21.75
CA GLY A 113 2.22 1.34 -21.21
C GLY A 113 3.07 0.33 -20.46
N LEU A 114 4.03 0.84 -19.68
CA LEU A 114 4.87 0.05 -18.80
C LEU A 114 4.60 0.39 -17.33
N TYR A 115 4.60 -0.64 -16.50
CA TYR A 115 4.46 -0.54 -15.04
C TYR A 115 5.67 -1.17 -14.35
N TYR A 116 6.32 -0.41 -13.48
CA TYR A 116 7.41 -0.88 -12.62
C TYR A 116 6.96 -0.92 -11.16
N LEU A 117 7.37 -1.96 -10.43
CA LEU A 117 7.13 -2.09 -8.99
C LEU A 117 8.46 -2.30 -8.26
N ASP A 118 8.79 -1.38 -7.35
CA ASP A 118 9.97 -1.44 -6.47
C ASP A 118 9.53 -1.54 -5.00
N PRO A 119 9.27 -2.77 -4.48
CA PRO A 119 8.48 -2.92 -3.25
C PRO A 119 9.28 -2.80 -1.95
N PHE A 120 10.58 -3.05 -1.97
CA PHE A 120 11.34 -3.27 -0.73
C PHE A 120 12.05 -2.02 -0.21
N ALA A 121 12.05 -1.89 1.11
CA ALA A 121 12.91 -0.95 1.83
C ALA A 121 14.38 -1.30 1.64
N ARG A 122 15.22 -0.28 1.50
CA ARG A 122 16.69 -0.42 1.45
C ARG A 122 17.36 0.89 1.82
N VAL A 123 18.61 0.80 2.28
CA VAL A 123 19.46 1.98 2.54
C VAL A 123 19.60 2.81 1.26
N GLY A 124 19.49 4.13 1.39
CA GLY A 124 19.56 5.06 0.27
C GLY A 124 18.24 5.24 -0.51
N LYS A 125 17.17 4.52 -0.15
CA LYS A 125 15.81 4.74 -0.66
C LYS A 125 15.02 5.61 0.33
N SER A 126 14.32 6.62 -0.17
CA SER A 126 13.41 7.43 0.65
C SER A 126 12.31 6.56 1.27
N GLY A 127 11.90 6.89 2.50
CA GLY A 127 10.80 6.20 3.19
C GLY A 127 9.43 6.55 2.62
N GLY A 128 8.40 5.82 3.05
CA GLY A 128 7.01 5.98 2.59
C GLY A 128 6.67 5.10 1.39
N ALA A 129 5.65 5.51 0.64
CA ALA A 129 5.28 4.93 -0.64
C ALA A 129 4.86 6.06 -1.58
N TRP A 130 5.07 5.86 -2.88
CA TRP A 130 4.67 6.83 -3.89
C TRP A 130 4.58 6.16 -5.27
N MET A 131 3.94 6.87 -6.17
CA MET A 131 3.92 6.62 -7.60
C MET A 131 4.63 7.77 -8.34
N ASP A 132 5.33 7.44 -9.43
CA ASP A 132 5.94 8.44 -10.32
C ASP A 132 5.86 7.99 -11.79
N SER A 133 6.11 8.93 -12.72
CA SER A 133 6.21 8.69 -14.16
C SER A 133 7.65 8.88 -14.63
N PHE A 134 8.21 7.89 -15.33
CA PHE A 134 9.41 8.09 -16.14
C PHE A 134 9.08 8.73 -17.49
N VAL A 135 7.90 8.40 -18.04
CA VAL A 135 7.37 8.98 -19.27
C VAL A 135 5.88 9.19 -19.05
N ASP A 136 5.42 10.43 -19.20
CA ASP A 136 4.01 10.75 -19.20
C ASP A 136 3.37 10.36 -20.54
N GLN A 137 2.12 9.92 -20.51
CA GLN A 137 1.37 9.69 -21.74
C GLN A 137 1.17 11.02 -22.49
N SER A 138 1.39 11.01 -23.81
CA SER A 138 1.15 12.17 -24.65
C SER A 138 0.78 11.76 -26.07
N THR A 139 -0.38 12.21 -26.55
CA THR A 139 -0.79 12.07 -27.94
C THR A 139 0.06 12.95 -28.87
N LEU A 140 0.44 14.15 -28.42
CA LEU A 140 1.29 15.07 -29.18
C LEU A 140 2.68 14.48 -29.46
N LEU A 141 3.26 13.81 -28.47
CA LEU A 141 4.60 13.20 -28.58
C LEU A 141 4.55 11.73 -29.01
N ALA A 142 3.36 11.17 -29.23
CA ALA A 142 3.14 9.75 -29.51
C ALA A 142 3.79 8.81 -28.46
N GLN A 143 3.63 9.14 -27.18
CA GLN A 143 4.20 8.41 -26.04
C GLN A 143 3.12 7.67 -25.25
N GLN A 144 3.40 6.41 -24.92
CA GLN A 144 2.70 5.64 -23.89
C GLN A 144 3.31 5.92 -22.51
N ALA A 145 2.51 5.76 -21.46
CA ALA A 145 2.96 5.97 -20.09
C ALA A 145 4.00 4.93 -19.65
N VAL A 146 4.99 5.37 -18.88
CA VAL A 146 5.93 4.52 -18.16
C VAL A 146 5.90 4.96 -16.71
N VAL A 147 5.27 4.15 -15.86
CA VAL A 147 5.01 4.51 -14.46
C VAL A 147 5.67 3.55 -13.48
N VAL A 148 5.93 4.01 -12.27
CA VAL A 148 6.53 3.22 -11.20
C VAL A 148 5.76 3.39 -9.90
N ASN A 149 5.53 2.29 -9.20
CA ASN A 149 5.16 2.29 -7.79
C ASN A 149 6.36 1.90 -6.93
N VAL A 150 6.60 2.69 -5.90
CA VAL A 150 7.68 2.47 -4.96
C VAL A 150 7.10 2.30 -3.56
N LEU A 151 7.49 1.21 -2.90
CA LEU A 151 7.14 0.93 -1.52
C LEU A 151 8.39 0.66 -0.68
N ASN A 152 8.19 0.55 0.63
CA ASN A 152 9.20 0.26 1.62
C ASN A 152 8.82 -0.93 2.51
N ILE A 153 8.41 -2.04 1.89
CA ILE A 153 8.11 -3.30 2.58
C ILE A 153 9.41 -3.88 3.14
N ALA A 154 9.38 -4.33 4.39
CA ALA A 154 10.53 -4.98 5.03
C ALA A 154 10.81 -6.33 4.37
N ARG A 155 12.10 -6.62 4.14
CA ARG A 155 12.48 -7.95 3.65
C ARG A 155 12.33 -8.99 4.75
N PRO A 156 11.77 -10.17 4.43
CA PRO A 156 11.85 -11.31 5.32
C PRO A 156 13.28 -11.89 5.29
N ALA A 157 13.55 -12.86 6.16
CA ALA A 157 14.78 -13.65 6.08
C ALA A 157 14.86 -14.43 4.75
N ASP A 158 16.08 -14.76 4.33
CA ASP A 158 16.29 -15.48 3.07
C ASP A 158 15.49 -16.80 3.01
N GLY A 159 14.82 -17.02 1.87
CA GLY A 159 13.97 -18.19 1.64
C GLY A 159 12.57 -18.15 2.28
N GLN A 160 12.21 -17.08 2.99
CA GLN A 160 10.88 -16.91 3.55
C GLN A 160 9.96 -16.10 2.61
N PRO A 161 8.64 -16.35 2.63
CA PRO A 161 7.68 -15.56 1.86
C PRO A 161 7.62 -14.11 2.38
N VAL A 162 7.35 -13.18 1.49
CA VAL A 162 7.15 -11.76 1.86
C VAL A 162 5.69 -11.60 2.29
N LEU A 163 5.45 -11.60 3.61
CA LEU A 163 4.11 -11.49 4.17
C LEU A 163 3.81 -10.06 4.58
N LEU A 164 2.79 -9.49 3.95
CA LEU A 164 2.33 -8.12 4.17
C LEU A 164 1.38 -8.04 5.37
N ASN A 165 1.40 -6.91 6.05
CA ASN A 165 0.29 -6.51 6.90
C ASN A 165 -0.78 -5.78 6.08
N PHE A 166 -1.95 -5.55 6.70
CA PHE A 166 -3.08 -4.96 5.99
C PHE A 166 -2.83 -3.52 5.50
N ASP A 167 -2.03 -2.74 6.21
CA ASP A 167 -1.66 -1.38 5.80
C ASP A 167 -0.74 -1.42 4.57
N GLU A 168 0.19 -2.37 4.49
CA GLU A 168 1.05 -2.60 3.32
C GLU A 168 0.22 -3.02 2.09
N VAL A 169 -0.79 -3.90 2.28
CA VAL A 169 -1.75 -4.24 1.22
C VAL A 169 -2.50 -2.99 0.77
N THR A 170 -3.05 -2.22 1.71
CA THR A 170 -3.79 -0.98 1.39
C THR A 170 -2.91 0.02 0.64
N THR A 171 -1.63 0.13 1.02
CA THR A 171 -0.64 0.98 0.36
C THR A 171 -0.37 0.54 -1.07
N LEU A 172 -0.22 -0.76 -1.33
CA LEU A 172 -0.07 -1.28 -2.71
C LEU A 172 -1.25 -0.86 -3.60
N PHE A 173 -2.48 -0.99 -3.10
CA PHE A 173 -3.67 -0.58 -3.83
C PHE A 173 -3.75 0.94 -4.01
N HIS A 174 -3.34 1.72 -3.01
CA HIS A 174 -3.27 3.19 -3.09
C HIS A 174 -2.34 3.64 -4.22
N GLU A 175 -1.08 3.18 -4.19
CA GLU A 175 -0.10 3.56 -5.22
C GLU A 175 -0.51 3.05 -6.61
N PHE A 176 -1.11 1.86 -6.68
CA PHE A 176 -1.65 1.38 -7.95
C PHE A 176 -2.81 2.26 -8.47
N GLY A 177 -3.59 2.90 -7.60
CA GLY A 177 -4.57 3.89 -8.01
C GLY A 177 -3.95 5.06 -8.79
N HIS A 178 -2.80 5.57 -8.33
CA HIS A 178 -2.04 6.58 -9.06
C HIS A 178 -1.45 6.04 -10.36
N ALA A 179 -0.90 4.82 -10.33
CA ALA A 179 -0.34 4.19 -11.54
C ALA A 179 -1.40 3.97 -12.62
N ALA A 180 -2.59 3.51 -12.24
CA ALA A 180 -3.73 3.37 -13.13
C ALA A 180 -4.16 4.72 -13.71
N HIS A 181 -4.20 5.79 -12.90
CA HIS A 181 -4.52 7.13 -13.38
C HIS A 181 -3.51 7.60 -14.46
N GLY A 182 -2.21 7.34 -14.26
CA GLY A 182 -1.18 7.63 -15.27
C GLY A 182 -1.31 6.78 -16.54
N LEU A 183 -1.50 5.47 -16.39
CA LEU A 183 -1.64 4.51 -17.50
C LEU A 183 -2.84 4.81 -18.39
N PHE A 184 -3.98 5.20 -17.81
CA PHE A 184 -5.21 5.50 -18.56
C PHE A 184 -5.28 6.96 -19.06
N SER A 185 -4.25 7.76 -18.84
CA SER A 185 -4.22 9.12 -19.37
C SER A 185 -4.30 9.13 -20.91
N ARG A 186 -5.04 10.11 -21.45
CA ARG A 186 -5.23 10.33 -22.90
C ARG A 186 -5.22 11.83 -23.19
N VAL A 187 -4.05 12.45 -23.05
CA VAL A 187 -3.82 13.90 -23.18
C VAL A 187 -2.96 14.28 -24.37
#